data_AF-A0A356IIB3-F1
#
_entry.id   AF-A0A356IIB3-F1
#
_cell.length_a   1.000
_cell.length_b   1.000
_cell.length_c   1.000
_cell.angle_alpha   90.00
_cell.angle_beta   90.00
_cell.angle_gamma   90.00
#
_symmetry.space_group_name_H-M   'P 1'
#
loop_
_entity.id
_entity.type
_entity.pdbx_description
1 polymer ?
#
loop_
_entity_poly.entity_id
_entity_poly.type
_entity_poly.pdbx_seq_one_letter_code
_entity_poly.pdbx_strand_id
1 'polypeptide(L)'
;MASLPAKIIKPLFRVVMKRDIQDPEHLVCHLRKVMNAPLLPALLPSGVSLRYSRVADIPGQWLTTATPTVTLLFLHGGAFVGGRLDTYHNFCGR
;
A
#
# COMPACT_ATOMS: atom_id res chain seq x y z
N MET A 1 1.08 -11.67 17.10
CA MET A 1 1.19 -12.88 16.25
C MET A 1 0.62 -12.55 14.88
N ALA A 2 1.26 -12.97 13.78
CA ALA A 2 0.71 -12.74 12.44
C ALA A 2 -0.62 -13.47 12.28
N SER A 3 -1.64 -12.79 11.75
CA SER A 3 -2.97 -13.34 11.52
C SER A 3 -2.92 -14.54 10.55
N LEU A 4 -3.92 -15.42 10.61
CA LEU A 4 -4.03 -16.58 9.71
C LEU A 4 -3.97 -16.18 8.21
N PRO A 5 -4.64 -15.08 7.77
CA PRO A 5 -4.48 -14.55 6.41
C PRO A 5 -3.04 -14.15 6.08
N ALA A 6 -2.33 -13.50 7.01
CA ALA A 6 -0.94 -13.08 6.79
C ALA A 6 0.02 -14.27 6.62
N LYS A 7 -0.27 -15.41 7.27
CA LYS A 7 0.51 -16.65 7.10
C LYS A 7 0.35 -17.27 5.70
N ILE A 8 -0.78 -17.06 5.03
CA ILE A 8 -1.07 -17.59 3.68
C ILE A 8 -0.64 -16.60 2.58
N ILE A 9 -0.87 -15.30 2.79
CA ILE A 9 -0.56 -14.28 1.79
C ILE A 9 0.95 -14.10 1.63
N LYS A 10 1.72 -14.17 2.73
CA LYS A 10 3.17 -13.98 2.70
C LYS A 10 3.92 -14.95 1.76
N PRO A 11 3.69 -16.28 1.80
CA PRO A 11 4.33 -17.19 0.85
C PRO A 11 3.87 -16.96 -0.59
N LEU A 12 2.56 -16.73 -0.82
CA LEU A 12 2.03 -16.43 -2.16
C LEU A 12 2.70 -15.19 -2.77
N PHE A 13 2.74 -14.11 -2.00
CA PHE A 13 3.37 -12.85 -2.42
C PHE A 13 4.87 -13.03 -2.70
N ARG A 14 5.57 -13.82 -1.88
CA ARG A 14 6.99 -14.14 -2.10
C ARG A 14 7.21 -14.87 -3.42
N VAL A 15 6.37 -15.85 -3.77
CA VAL A 15 6.48 -16.60 -5.02
C VAL A 15 6.23 -15.69 -6.23
N VAL A 16 5.20 -14.86 -6.16
CA VAL A 16 4.83 -13.98 -7.26
C VAL A 16 5.86 -12.86 -7.46
N MET A 17 6.40 -12.29 -6.38
CA MET A 17 7.35 -11.18 -6.47
C MET A 17 8.78 -11.64 -6.82
N LYS A 18 9.22 -12.82 -6.40
CA LYS A 18 10.58 -13.33 -6.63
C LYS A 18 10.76 -14.01 -8.00
N ARG A 19 9.90 -13.72 -8.97
CA ARG A 19 10.13 -14.20 -10.34
C ARG A 19 11.38 -13.53 -10.89
N ASP A 20 12.32 -14.36 -11.34
CA ASP A 20 13.52 -13.89 -12.01
C ASP A 20 13.16 -13.50 -13.45
N ILE A 21 13.16 -12.19 -13.73
CA ILE A 21 12.84 -11.61 -15.03
C ILE A 21 14.04 -10.77 -15.42
N GLN A 22 14.73 -11.18 -16.48
CA GLN A 22 15.98 -10.59 -16.93
C GLN A 22 15.77 -9.31 -17.76
N ASP A 23 14.61 -9.18 -18.40
CA ASP A 23 14.25 -7.97 -19.15
C ASP A 23 13.74 -6.87 -18.19
N PRO A 24 14.39 -5.68 -18.16
CA PRO A 24 14.05 -4.63 -17.20
C PRO A 24 12.63 -4.09 -17.34
N GLU A 25 12.13 -3.93 -18.56
CA GLU A 25 10.78 -3.39 -18.81
C GLU A 25 9.70 -4.37 -18.38
N HIS A 26 9.89 -5.65 -18.71
CA HIS A 26 9.04 -6.74 -18.27
C HIS A 26 9.07 -6.89 -16.75
N LEU A 27 10.24 -6.71 -16.11
CA LEU A 27 10.36 -6.72 -14.66
C LEU A 27 9.54 -5.58 -14.04
N VAL A 28 9.68 -4.35 -14.54
CA VAL A 28 8.91 -3.19 -14.07
C VAL A 28 7.41 -3.41 -14.22
N CYS A 29 6.97 -3.91 -15.38
CA CYS A 29 5.57 -4.23 -15.65
C CYS A 29 5.04 -5.29 -14.69
N HIS A 30 5.80 -6.36 -14.47
CA HIS A 30 5.48 -7.42 -13.52
C HIS A 30 5.37 -6.88 -12.10
N LEU A 31 6.38 -6.15 -11.62
CA LEU A 31 6.38 -5.56 -10.28
C LEU A 31 5.19 -4.61 -10.08
N ARG A 32 4.89 -3.72 -11.03
CA ARG A 32 3.69 -2.87 -10.99
C ARG A 32 2.42 -3.68 -10.87
N LYS A 33 2.26 -4.72 -11.69
CA LYS A 33 1.08 -5.59 -11.67
C LYS A 33 0.89 -6.27 -10.31
N VAL A 34 1.98 -6.79 -9.73
CA VAL A 34 1.95 -7.52 -8.46
C VAL A 34 1.70 -6.58 -7.28
N MET A 35 2.38 -5.44 -7.25
CA MET A 35 2.31 -4.48 -6.14
C MET A 35 1.02 -3.66 -6.14
N ASN A 36 0.36 -3.54 -7.30
CA ASN A 36 -0.92 -2.84 -7.42
C ASN A 36 -2.13 -3.79 -7.35
N ALA A 37 -1.92 -5.10 -7.19
CA ALA A 37 -3.01 -6.06 -7.07
C ALA A 37 -3.76 -5.88 -5.73
N PRO A 38 -5.09 -5.68 -5.73
CA PRO A 38 -5.90 -5.61 -4.51
C PRO A 38 -6.10 -7.02 -3.93
N LEU A 39 -5.08 -7.61 -3.32
CA LEU A 39 -5.17 -8.96 -2.76
C LEU A 39 -6.15 -9.04 -1.58
N LEU A 40 -6.36 -7.92 -0.87
CA LEU A 40 -7.36 -7.77 0.17
C LEU A 40 -7.97 -6.37 0.10
N PRO A 41 -9.24 -6.19 0.50
CA PRO A 41 -9.81 -4.88 0.69
C PRO A 41 -9.04 -4.15 1.81
N ALA A 42 -8.57 -2.94 1.50
CA ALA A 42 -7.97 -2.05 2.47
C ALA A 42 -9.09 -1.40 3.30
N LEU A 43 -9.34 -1.97 4.48
CA LEU A 43 -10.26 -1.40 5.44
C LEU A 43 -9.59 -0.22 6.15
N LEU A 44 -10.33 0.87 6.32
CA LEU A 44 -9.90 1.97 7.17
C LEU A 44 -10.01 1.54 8.63
N PRO A 45 -9.01 1.86 9.48
CA PRO A 45 -9.14 1.67 10.91
C PRO A 45 -10.32 2.45 11.50
N SER A 46 -10.88 1.96 12.61
CA SER A 46 -11.96 2.65 13.31
C SER A 46 -11.54 4.07 13.71
N GLY A 47 -12.43 5.04 13.54
CA GLY A 47 -12.17 6.44 13.87
C GLY A 47 -11.21 7.16 12.91
N VAL A 48 -10.80 6.52 11.81
CA VAL A 48 -10.02 7.15 10.73
C VAL A 48 -10.95 7.49 9.56
N SER A 49 -10.91 8.74 9.14
CA SER A 49 -11.60 9.23 7.94
C SER A 49 -10.63 9.36 6.77
N LEU A 50 -11.12 9.15 5.55
CA LEU A 50 -10.36 9.27 4.30
C LEU A 50 -10.94 10.38 3.43
N ARG A 51 -10.07 11.28 2.97
CA ARG A 51 -10.42 12.29 1.96
C ARG A 51 -9.41 12.28 0.83
N TYR A 52 -9.89 12.11 -0.41
CA TYR A 52 -9.06 12.25 -1.61
C TYR A 52 -8.76 13.72 -1.88
N SER A 53 -7.53 14.02 -2.25
CA SER A 53 -7.10 15.41 -2.53
C SER A 53 -5.91 15.41 -3.48
N ARG A 54 -5.43 16.61 -3.81
CA ARG A 54 -4.24 16.83 -4.61
C ARG A 54 -3.32 17.78 -3.87
N VAL A 55 -2.03 17.51 -3.88
CA VAL A 55 -0.99 18.41 -3.35
C VAL A 55 0.02 18.61 -4.46
N ALA A 56 0.25 19.86 -4.87
CA ALA A 56 1.09 20.17 -6.04
C ALA A 56 0.68 19.35 -7.30
N ASP A 57 -0.63 19.22 -7.52
CA ASP A 57 -1.21 18.39 -8.60
C ASP A 57 -0.88 16.90 -8.57
N ILE A 58 -0.37 16.39 -7.45
CA ILE A 58 -0.18 14.96 -7.26
C ILE A 58 -1.40 14.40 -6.51
N PRO A 59 -2.12 13.40 -7.07
CA PRO A 59 -3.20 12.72 -6.36
C PRO A 59 -2.70 12.11 -5.05
N GLY A 60 -3.45 12.33 -3.98
CA GLY A 60 -3.11 11.83 -2.65
C GLY A 60 -4.34 11.60 -1.80
N GLN A 61 -4.09 11.24 -0.55
CA GLN A 61 -5.10 10.91 0.44
C GLN A 61 -4.75 11.57 1.76
N TRP A 62 -5.74 12.20 2.38
CA TRP A 62 -5.70 12.59 3.77
C TRP A 62 -6.37 11.50 4.59
N LEU A 63 -5.60 10.88 5.48
CA LEU A 63 -6.14 10.06 6.55
C LEU A 63 -6.09 10.85 7.84
N THR A 64 -7.24 10.97 8.51
CA THR A 64 -7.40 11.81 9.69
C THR A 64 -8.05 11.01 10.81
N THR A 65 -7.40 10.96 11.96
CA THR A 65 -7.95 10.39 13.21
C THR A 65 -8.97 11.33 13.82
N ALA A 66 -9.75 10.88 14.80
CA ALA A 66 -10.80 11.69 15.45
C ALA A 66 -10.27 12.99 16.10
N THR A 67 -9.06 12.97 16.67
CA THR A 67 -8.43 14.10 17.35
C THR A 67 -6.99 14.29 16.86
N PRO A 68 -6.79 14.82 15.64
CA PRO A 68 -5.46 14.93 15.05
C PRO A 68 -4.63 16.02 15.77
N THR A 69 -3.43 15.68 16.22
CA THR A 69 -2.49 16.60 16.89
C THR A 69 -1.26 16.93 16.04
N VAL A 70 -1.01 16.15 14.99
CA VAL A 70 0.16 16.25 14.10
C VAL A 70 -0.28 15.98 12.67
N THR A 71 0.38 16.63 11.72
CA THR A 71 0.30 16.31 10.29
C THR A 71 1.58 15.61 9.84
N LEU A 72 1.46 14.48 9.15
CA LEU A 72 2.58 13.70 8.66
C LEU A 72 2.49 13.55 7.14
N LEU A 73 3.58 13.89 6.44
CA LEU A 73 3.75 13.51 5.03
C LEU A 73 4.24 12.07 4.96
N PHE A 74 3.36 11.18 4.51
CA PHE A 74 3.69 9.77 4.31
C PHE A 74 3.98 9.49 2.83
N LEU A 75 5.18 8.99 2.53
CA LEU A 75 5.53 8.50 1.20
C LEU A 75 5.43 6.97 1.22
N HIS A 76 4.58 6.42 0.36
CA HIS A 76 4.36 4.98 0.33
C HIS A 76 5.63 4.24 -0.11
N GLY A 77 5.81 3.03 0.41
CA GLY A 77 6.85 2.13 -0.08
C GLY A 77 6.47 1.55 -1.44
N GLY A 78 7.46 1.03 -2.13
CA GLY A 78 7.23 0.34 -3.40
C GLY A 78 8.38 0.40 -4.40
N ALA A 79 9.59 0.62 -3.90
CA ALA A 79 10.82 0.73 -4.68
C ALA A 79 10.72 1.71 -5.86
N PHE A 80 9.86 2.73 -5.77
CA PHE A 80 9.56 3.70 -6.83
C PHE A 80 8.96 3.12 -8.13
N VAL A 81 8.64 1.83 -8.15
CA VAL A 81 8.14 1.13 -9.35
C VAL A 81 6.62 0.97 -9.30
N GLY A 82 6.06 0.69 -8.12
CA GLY A 82 4.62 0.52 -7.94
C GLY A 82 4.20 0.71 -6.48
N GLY A 83 2.99 0.31 -6.14
CA GLY A 83 2.42 0.44 -4.80
C GLY A 83 1.11 1.20 -4.81
N ARG A 84 0.34 1.01 -3.75
CA ARG A 84 -0.97 1.64 -3.55
C ARG A 84 -0.98 2.35 -2.20
N LEU A 85 -1.65 3.49 -2.13
CA LEU A 85 -1.79 4.25 -0.89
C LEU A 85 -2.54 3.44 0.18
N ASP A 86 -3.52 2.65 -0.24
CA ASP A 86 -4.40 1.86 0.63
C ASP A 86 -3.71 0.69 1.35
N THR A 87 -2.54 0.25 0.85
CA THR A 87 -1.69 -0.75 1.53
C THR A 87 -1.25 -0.30 2.92
N TYR A 88 -1.21 1.02 3.16
CA TYR A 88 -0.66 1.63 4.36
C TYR A 88 -1.72 2.23 5.29
N HIS A 89 -3.02 2.15 4.94
CA HIS A 89 -4.10 2.75 5.75
C HIS A 89 -4.10 2.26 7.20
N ASN A 90 -3.76 1.00 7.43
CA ASN A 90 -3.66 0.40 8.76
C ASN A 90 -2.56 1.02 9.64
N PHE A 91 -1.64 1.83 9.10
CA PHE A 91 -0.64 2.54 9.91
C PHE A 91 -1.19 3.83 10.54
N CYS A 92 -2.32 4.34 10.04
CA CYS A 92 -2.95 5.55 10.56
C CYS A 92 -3.81 5.29 11.81
N GLY A 93 -4.15 4.03 12.09
CA GLY A 93 -4.95 3.64 13.26
C GLY A 93 -4.29 2.58 14.12
N ARG A 94 -4.80 2.43 15.35
CA ARG A 94 -4.58 1.31 16.26
C ARG A 94 -5.91 0.88 16.83
#